data_AF-A0A529K3T6-F1
#
_entry.id   AF-A0A529K3T6-F1
#
_cell.length_a   1.000
_cell.length_b   1.000
_cell.length_c   1.000
_cell.angle_alpha   90.00
_cell.angle_beta   90.00
_cell.angle_gamma   90.00
#
_symmetry.space_group_name_H-M   'P 1'
#
loop_
_entity.id
_entity.type
_entity.pdbx_description
1 polymer ?
#
loop_
_entity_poly.entity_id
_entity_poly.type
_entity_poly.pdbx_seq_one_letter_code
_entity_poly.pdbx_strand_id
1 'polypeptide(L)' 'KNLGFTEAVRAVTDAPDIFTFWDYQAGAWQKNNGIRIDHLLLSPEAANRFSSASIEKHVRAWEKPSDHVPVAVELAFAPI' A
#
# COMPACT_ATOMS: atom_id res chain seq x y z
N LYS A 1 10.18 -10.78 -19.83
CA LYS A 1 9.67 -9.47 -20.34
C LYS A 1 8.62 -9.00 -19.34
N ASN A 2 8.72 -7.76 -18.83
CA ASN A 2 7.77 -7.23 -17.85
C ASN A 2 6.50 -6.70 -18.56
N LEU A 3 5.37 -6.68 -17.85
CA LEU A 3 4.07 -6.27 -18.40
C LEU A 3 3.87 -4.75 -18.47
N GLY A 4 4.78 -3.95 -17.89
CA GLY A 4 4.75 -2.48 -17.98
C GLY A 4 3.84 -1.78 -16.96
N PHE A 5 3.39 -2.47 -15.92
CA PHE A 5 2.67 -1.84 -14.81
C PHE A 5 3.60 -1.02 -13.91
N THR A 6 3.07 0.09 -13.38
CA THR A 6 3.73 0.90 -12.34
C THR A 6 3.22 0.49 -10.98
N GLU A 7 4.11 0.21 -10.03
CA GLU A 7 3.72 -0.10 -8.65
C GLU A 7 3.55 1.21 -7.86
N ALA A 8 2.33 1.52 -7.44
CA ALA A 8 1.98 2.86 -6.95
C ALA A 8 2.75 3.28 -5.69
N VAL A 9 2.98 2.35 -4.75
CA VAL A 9 3.70 2.68 -3.49
C VAL A 9 5.18 2.94 -3.75
N ARG A 10 5.85 2.11 -4.57
CA ARG A 10 7.25 2.33 -4.96
C ARG A 10 7.44 3.54 -5.86
N ALA A 11 6.39 4.02 -6.53
CA ALA A 11 6.46 5.27 -7.28
C ALA A 11 6.58 6.52 -6.39
N VAL A 12 6.24 6.43 -5.09
CA VAL A 12 6.29 7.58 -4.16
C VAL A 12 7.31 7.43 -3.03
N THR A 13 7.81 6.21 -2.76
CA THR A 13 8.82 5.99 -1.71
C THR A 13 9.61 4.70 -1.90
N ASP A 14 10.92 4.79 -1.64
CA ASP A 14 11.84 3.66 -1.52
C ASP A 14 12.16 3.32 -0.05
N ALA A 15 11.41 3.88 0.90
CA ALA A 15 11.66 3.66 2.32
C ALA A 15 11.63 2.16 2.67
N PRO A 16 12.53 1.71 3.57
CA PRO A 16 12.44 0.36 4.13
C PRO A 16 11.20 0.24 5.02
N ASP A 17 10.90 -0.99 5.44
CA ASP A 17 9.89 -1.31 6.47
C ASP A 17 8.46 -0.78 6.21
N ILE A 18 8.11 -0.65 4.94
CA ILE A 18 6.75 -0.42 4.47
C ILE A 18 6.04 -1.75 4.27
N PHE A 19 5.12 -2.05 5.16
CA PHE A 19 4.38 -3.30 5.22
C PHE A 19 2.88 -3.04 5.15
N THR A 20 2.15 -4.04 4.67
CA THR A 20 0.68 -3.99 4.57
C THR A 20 0.02 -5.08 5.39
N PHE A 21 0.80 -6.04 5.90
CA PHE A 21 0.34 -7.19 6.66
C PHE A 21 1.23 -7.45 7.87
N TRP A 22 0.60 -7.80 8.99
CA TRP A 22 1.24 -8.33 10.19
C TRP A 22 0.39 -9.44 10.79
N ASP A 23 0.96 -10.64 10.84
CA ASP A 23 0.34 -11.82 11.46
C ASP A 23 -0.09 -11.53 12.91
N TYR A 24 -1.17 -12.16 13.36
CA TYR A 24 -1.64 -12.02 14.75
C TYR A 24 -0.71 -12.70 15.76
N GLN A 25 0.12 -13.64 15.31
CA GLN A 25 1.00 -14.44 16.13
C GLN A 25 2.29 -13.70 16.51
N ALA A 26 2.94 -14.21 17.56
CA ALA A 26 4.29 -13.81 18.00
C ALA A 26 4.50 -12.29 18.26
N GLY A 27 3.41 -11.52 18.36
CA GLY A 27 3.44 -10.07 18.50
C GLY A 27 4.05 -9.35 17.30
N ALA A 28 3.79 -9.84 16.07
CA ALA A 28 4.39 -9.28 14.85
C ALA A 28 4.11 -7.79 14.68
N TRP A 29 2.88 -7.34 15.00
CA TRP A 29 2.51 -5.93 14.99
C TRP A 29 3.36 -5.08 15.94
N GLN A 30 3.49 -5.51 17.20
CA GLN A 30 4.25 -4.78 18.23
C GLN A 30 5.75 -4.71 17.92
N LYS A 31 6.27 -5.75 17.25
CA LYS A 31 7.68 -5.81 16.80
C LYS A 31 7.92 -5.13 15.46
N ASN A 32 6.87 -4.66 14.78
CA ASN A 32 6.89 -4.19 13.41
C ASN A 32 7.46 -5.23 12.40
N ASN A 33 7.26 -6.53 12.66
CA ASN A 33 7.69 -7.60 11.77
C ASN A 33 6.61 -7.88 10.72
N GLY A 34 6.53 -7.00 9.71
CA GLY A 34 5.51 -7.11 8.65
C GLY A 34 6.07 -7.61 7.33
N ILE A 35 5.15 -7.83 6.39
CA ILE A 35 5.46 -7.99 4.96
C ILE A 35 4.55 -7.10 4.12
N ARG A 36 4.97 -6.82 2.89
CA ARG A 36 4.18 -6.05 1.92
C ARG A 36 3.70 -6.98 0.82
N ILE A 37 2.41 -7.28 0.86
CA ILE A 37 1.77 -8.23 -0.07
C ILE A 37 0.52 -7.66 -0.74
N ASP A 38 0.11 -6.46 -0.33
CA ASP A 38 -0.98 -5.72 -0.95
C ASP A 38 -0.39 -4.67 -1.89
N HIS A 39 -0.69 -4.78 -3.19
CA HIS A 39 -0.10 -3.97 -4.23
C HIS A 39 -1.16 -3.31 -5.11
N LEU A 40 -0.89 -2.08 -5.52
CA LEU A 40 -1.66 -1.37 -6.54
C LEU A 40 -0.79 -1.24 -7.79
N LEU A 41 -1.11 -2.04 -8.81
CA LEU A 41 -0.40 -2.07 -10.08
C LEU A 41 -1.18 -1.25 -11.12
N LEU A 42 -0.64 -0.10 -11.50
CA LEU A 42 -1.27 0.86 -12.39
C LEU A 42 -0.90 0.56 -13.84
N SER A 43 -1.90 0.49 -14.72
CA SER A 43 -1.66 0.53 -16.17
C SER A 43 -1.04 1.88 -16.57
N PRO A 44 -0.46 2.01 -17.77
CA PRO A 44 0.07 3.29 -18.24
C PRO A 44 -0.96 4.44 -18.17
N GLU A 45 -2.24 4.18 -18.47
CA GLU A 45 -3.31 5.18 -18.45
C GLU A 45 -3.67 5.62 -17.02
N ALA A 46 -3.61 4.71 -16.05
CA ALA A 46 -3.79 5.02 -14.64
C ALA A 46 -2.57 5.74 -14.08
N ALA A 47 -1.35 5.32 -14.45
CA ALA A 47 -0.10 5.96 -14.07
C ALA A 47 -0.03 7.42 -14.55
N ASN A 48 -0.54 7.73 -15.75
CA ASN A 48 -0.66 9.10 -16.25
C ASN A 48 -1.57 10.00 -15.40
N ARG A 49 -2.45 9.41 -14.58
CA ARG A 49 -3.36 10.13 -13.67
C ARG A 49 -2.94 9.99 -12.21
N PHE A 50 -1.82 9.34 -11.94
CA PHE A 50 -1.38 9.04 -10.59
C PHE A 50 -0.98 10.33 -9.85
N SER A 51 -1.63 10.59 -8.72
CA SER A 51 -1.33 11.74 -7.86
C SER A 51 -0.54 11.32 -6.62
N SER A 52 -1.00 10.30 -5.90
CA SER A 52 -0.40 9.85 -4.64
C SER A 52 -0.76 8.41 -4.31
N ALA A 53 0.03 7.75 -3.45
CA ALA A 53 -0.29 6.46 -2.85
C ALA A 53 0.04 6.48 -1.36
N SER A 54 -0.74 5.75 -0.57
CA SER A 54 -0.55 5.65 0.89
C SER A 54 -0.81 4.24 1.40
N ILE A 55 -0.20 3.93 2.54
CA ILE A 55 -0.49 2.74 3.35
C ILE A 55 -1.10 3.24 4.66
N GLU A 56 -2.33 2.86 4.93
CA GLU A 56 -3.09 3.35 6.10
C GLU A 56 -2.75 2.52 7.35
N LYS A 57 -1.46 2.50 7.71
CA LYS A 57 -0.92 1.70 8.83
C LYS A 57 -1.62 1.97 10.17
N HIS A 58 -2.13 3.18 10.36
CA HIS A 58 -2.84 3.59 11.56
C HIS A 58 -4.10 2.74 11.85
N VAL A 59 -4.75 2.21 10.80
CA VAL A 59 -5.95 1.34 10.90
C VAL A 59 -5.63 0.05 11.67
N ARG A 60 -4.37 -0.43 11.62
CA ARG A 60 -3.94 -1.63 12.35
C ARG A 60 -3.98 -1.49 13.87
N ALA A 61 -4.06 -0.26 14.37
CA ALA A 61 -4.11 0.04 15.81
C ALA A 61 -5.53 0.13 16.37
N TRP A 62 -6.58 -0.03 15.54
CA TRP A 62 -7.97 0.00 15.99
C TRP A 62 -8.36 -1.25 16.80
N GLU A 63 -9.55 -1.22 17.40
CA GLU A 63 -10.09 -2.38 18.10
C GLU A 63 -10.48 -3.48 17.08
N LYS A 64 -10.04 -4.72 17.33
CA LYS A 64 -10.26 -5.89 16.45
C LYS A 64 -9.95 -5.58 14.97
N PRO A 65 -8.73 -5.13 14.66
CA PRO A 65 -8.34 -4.76 13.31
C PRO A 65 -8.14 -6.01 12.45
N SER A 66 -8.14 -5.85 11.13
CA SER A 66 -7.56 -6.86 10.24
C SER A 66 -6.04 -6.95 10.46
N ASP A 67 -5.47 -8.09 10.10
CA ASP A 67 -4.05 -8.34 9.94
C ASP A 67 -3.45 -7.57 8.77
N HIS A 68 -4.27 -7.14 7.80
CA HIS A 68 -3.92 -6.24 6.73
C HIS A 68 -4.31 -4.78 7.03
N VAL A 69 -3.65 -3.84 6.34
CA VAL A 69 -4.04 -2.43 6.28
C VAL A 69 -4.35 -2.00 4.85
N PRO A 70 -5.25 -1.03 4.66
CA PRO A 70 -5.54 -0.50 3.34
C PRO A 70 -4.30 0.09 2.66
N VAL A 71 -4.19 -0.16 1.36
CA VAL A 71 -3.32 0.59 0.45
C VAL A 71 -4.23 1.41 -0.46
N ALA A 72 -4.00 2.71 -0.52
CA ALA A 72 -4.82 3.63 -1.29
C ALA A 72 -4.00 4.30 -2.39
N VAL A 73 -4.69 4.67 -3.47
CA VAL A 73 -4.16 5.48 -4.56
C VAL A 73 -5.14 6.62 -4.84
N GLU A 74 -4.59 7.79 -5.10
CA GLU A 74 -5.32 8.94 -5.61
C GLU A 74 -5.03 9.09 -7.10
N LEU A 75 -6.10 9.18 -7.90
CA LEU A 75 -6.02 9.40 -9.34
C LEU A 75 -6.75 10.70 -9.69
N ALA A 76 -6.09 11.58 -10.43
CA ALA A 76 -6.67 12.82 -10.93
C ALA A 76 -7.62 12.54 -12.11
N PHE A 77 -8.92 12.67 -11.87
CA PHE A 77 -9.93 12.71 -12.91
C PHE A 77 -10.40 14.16 -13.10
N ALA A 78 -10.60 14.58 -14.35
CA ALA A 78 -11.24 15.87 -14.61
C ALA A 78 -12.64 15.87 -13.97
N PRO A 79 -13.10 17.01 -13.40
CA PRO A 79 -14.47 17.13 -12.94
C PRO A 79 -15.42 16.80 -14.09
N ILE A 80 -16.49 16.06 -13.79
CA ILE A 80 -17.60 15.82 -14.72
C ILE A 80 -18.42 17.10 -14.83
#